data_AF-A0A841KX97-F1
#
_entry.id   AF-A0A841KX97-F1
#
_cell.length_a   1.000
_cell.length_b   1.000
_cell.length_c   1.000
_cell.angle_alpha   90.00
_cell.angle_beta   90.00
_cell.angle_gamma   90.00
#
_symmetry.space_group_name_H-M   'P 1'
#
loop_
_entity.id
_entity.type
_entity.pdbx_description
1 polymer ?
#
loop_
_entity_poly.entity_id
_entity_poly.type
_entity_poly.pdbx_seq_one_letter_code
_entity_poly.pdbx_strand_id
1 'polypeptide(L)' 'MAYIKGEDRNQVIMFPEYLDEYIAEENPVRVIDVFVDGLDIEQLGFKRTDG' A
#
# COMPACT_ATOMS: atom_id res chain seq x y z
N MET A 1 -27.21 -22.10 -7.99
CA MET A 1 -26.99 -21.12 -6.90
C MET A 1 -25.61 -21.41 -6.34
N ALA A 2 -24.63 -20.53 -6.58
CA ALA A 2 -23.28 -20.71 -6.06
C ALA A 2 -23.28 -20.34 -4.57
N TYR A 3 -23.04 -21.33 -3.71
CA TYR A 3 -22.88 -21.11 -2.28
C TYR A 3 -21.56 -20.37 -2.05
N ILE A 4 -21.61 -19.11 -1.63
CA ILE A 4 -20.43 -18.37 -1.19
C ILE A 4 -20.15 -18.81 0.24
N LYS A 5 -19.14 -19.67 0.41
CA LYS A 5 -18.64 -20.07 1.72
C LYS A 5 -17.89 -18.86 2.30
N GLY A 6 -18.39 -18.30 3.39
CA GLY A 6 -17.70 -17.22 4.12
C GLY A 6 -16.40 -17.73 4.78
N GLU A 7 -15.45 -16.82 4.98
CA GLU A 7 -14.18 -17.10 5.67
C GLU A 7 -14.38 -17.43 7.16
N ASP A 8 -13.54 -18.30 7.73
CA ASP A 8 -13.63 -18.70 9.14
C ASP A 8 -13.29 -17.52 10.08
N ARG A 9 -14.14 -17.26 11.09
CA ARG A 9 -13.97 -16.12 12.00
C ARG A 9 -12.74 -16.21 12.90
N ASN A 10 -12.15 -17.39 13.03
CA ASN A 10 -10.92 -17.65 13.79
C ASN A 10 -9.73 -17.86 12.86
N GLN A 11 -9.88 -17.60 11.56
CA GLN A 11 -8.78 -17.66 10.62
C GLN A 11 -7.75 -16.60 10.99
N VAL A 12 -6.59 -17.05 11.45
CA VAL A 12 -5.41 -16.22 11.61
C VAL A 12 -4.92 -15.91 10.21
N ILE A 13 -5.27 -14.75 9.66
CA ILE A 13 -4.66 -14.27 8.43
C ILE A 13 -3.16 -14.15 8.73
N MET A 14 -2.35 -14.94 8.04
CA MET A 14 -0.90 -14.77 8.02
C MET A 14 -0.68 -13.43 7.30
N PHE A 15 -0.36 -12.40 8.08
CA PHE A 15 -0.02 -11.10 7.51
C PHE A 15 1.19 -11.31 6.56
N PRO A 16 1.20 -10.70 5.37
CA PRO A 16 2.37 -10.64 4.53
C PRO A 16 3.53 -10.00 5.30
N GLU A 17 4.74 -10.28 4.85
CA GLU A 17 5.95 -9.77 5.52
C GLU A 17 6.05 -8.25 5.36
N TYR A 18 5.46 -7.70 4.30
CA TYR A 18 5.44 -6.27 4.02
C TYR A 18 4.03 -5.76 3.75
N LEU A 19 3.72 -4.56 4.25
CA LEU A 19 2.46 -3.87 3.95
C LEU A 19 2.26 -3.71 2.43
N ASP A 20 3.36 -3.55 1.70
CA ASP A 20 3.35 -3.34 0.26
C ASP A 20 2.84 -4.56 -0.52
N GLU A 21 2.96 -5.77 0.05
CA GLU A 21 2.41 -7.00 -0.54
C GLU A 21 0.88 -7.06 -0.48
N TYR A 22 0.23 -6.22 0.34
CA TYR A 22 -1.22 -6.03 0.28
C TYR A 22 -1.67 -5.17 -0.92
N ILE A 23 -0.75 -4.43 -1.53
CA ILE A 23 -1.06 -3.50 -2.61
C ILE A 23 -0.71 -4.19 -3.93
N ALA A 24 -1.73 -4.63 -4.65
CA ALA A 24 -1.56 -5.20 -5.98
C ALA A 24 -0.76 -4.25 -6.91
N GLU A 25 -0.04 -4.83 -7.87
CA GLU A 25 0.79 -4.08 -8.81
C GLU A 25 -0.02 -3.05 -9.62
N GLU A 26 -1.23 -3.43 -10.04
CA GLU A 26 -2.18 -2.57 -10.76
C GLU A 26 -3.03 -1.68 -9.84
N ASN A 27 -2.74 -1.62 -8.54
CA ASN A 27 -3.52 -0.81 -7.62
C ASN A 27 -3.29 0.68 -7.92
N PRO A 28 -4.35 1.49 -8.14
CA PRO A 28 -4.19 2.91 -8.47
C PRO A 28 -3.44 3.71 -7.42
N VAL A 29 -3.38 3.25 -6.16
CA VAL A 29 -2.62 3.93 -5.10
C VAL A 29 -1.12 4.01 -5.42
N ARG A 30 -0.58 3.09 -6.23
CA ARG A 30 0.82 3.08 -6.70
C ARG A 30 1.21 4.34 -7.48
N VAL A 31 0.22 5.07 -8.03
CA VAL A 31 0.47 6.36 -8.69
C VAL A 31 1.01 7.41 -7.73
N ILE A 32 0.74 7.27 -6.43
CA ILE A 32 1.21 8.21 -5.40
C ILE A 32 2.73 8.11 -5.26
N ASP A 33 3.29 6.90 -5.34
CA ASP A 33 4.74 6.68 -5.26
C ASP A 33 5.44 7.44 -6.40
N VAL A 34 4.98 7.23 -7.64
CA VAL A 34 5.50 7.93 -8.82
C VAL A 34 5.31 9.44 -8.74
N PHE A 35 4.18 9.89 -8.20
CA PHE A 35 3.93 11.32 -8.01
C PHE A 35 4.91 11.94 -7.01
N VAL A 36 5.13 11.31 -5.87
CA VAL A 36 6.03 11.79 -4.81
C VAL A 36 7.48 11.77 -5.28
N ASP A 37 7.91 10.73 -6.01
CA ASP A 37 9.25 10.62 -6.59
C ASP A 37 9.56 11.77 -7.57
N GLY A 38 8.53 12.35 -8.19
CA GLY A 38 8.66 13.48 -9.11
C GLY A 38 8.69 14.85 -8.42
N LEU A 39 8.49 14.93 -7.11
CA LEU A 39 8.46 16.20 -6.38
C LEU A 39 9.84 16.56 -5.84
N ASP A 40 10.22 17.82 -6.00
CA ASP A 40 11.34 18.39 -5.27
C ASP A 40 10.88 18.81 -3.87
N ILE A 41 10.94 17.84 -2.95
CA ILE A 41 10.48 17.99 -1.56
C ILE A 41 11.24 19.10 -0.81
N GLU A 42 12.51 19.34 -1.17
CA GLU A 42 13.32 20.42 -0.60
C GLU A 42 12.83 21.80 -1.06
N GLN A 43 12.60 21.98 -2.37
CA GLN A 43 12.06 23.22 -2.92
C GLN A 43 10.64 23.52 -2.42
N LEU A 44 9.86 22.48 -2.09
CA LEU A 44 8.54 22.64 -1.48
C LEU A 44 8.61 23.08 0.00
N GLY A 45 9.81 23.18 0.59
CA GLY A 45 10.03 23.73 1.93
C GLY A 45 9.75 22.74 3.06
N PHE A 46 9.69 21.44 2.77
CA PHE A 46 9.58 20.40 3.80
C PHE A 46 10.93 20.27 4.52
N LYS A 47 10.90 20.28 5.86
CA LYS A 47 12.10 20.41 6.73
C LYS A 47 12.66 19.08 7.27
N ARG A 48 12.07 17.95 6.88
CA ARG A 48 12.51 16.60 7.26
C ARG A 48 12.66 15.79 5.98
N THR A 49 13.67 16.12 5.19
CA THR A 49 14.03 15.35 3.98
C THR A 49 15.17 14.36 4.26
N ASP A 50 15.69 14.40 5.48
CA ASP A 50 16.78 13.62 6.02
C ASP A 50 16.23 12.50 6.91
N GLY A 51 16.23 11.29 6.35
CA GLY A 51 16.10 10.01 7.02
C GLY A 51 17.39 9.21 6.88
#